data_AF-A0A2G9P3J1-F1
#
_entry.id   AF-A0A2G9P3J1-F1
#
_cell.length_a   1.000
_cell.length_b   1.000
_cell.length_c   1.000
_cell.angle_alpha   90.00
_cell.angle_beta   90.00
_cell.angle_gamma   90.00
#
_symmetry.space_group_name_H-M   'P 1'
#
loop_
_entity.id
_entity.type
_entity.pdbx_description
1 polymer ?
#
loop_
_entity_poly.entity_id
_entity_poly.type
_entity_poly.pdbx_seq_one_letter_code
_entity_poly.pdbx_strand_id
1 'polypeptide(L)'
;MGLPISKYVWFDGKFTTLDKANVPITTHAIHYGTSVFEGIRAYWNEKNLFIFRLDEHVKRFRRSGQFYNISLNFSDKVINNAIIGICEKNKMKKSCYIRPFYFVGDYGINLHVTEKAPTNVAIFTFPFGDLFSKNGITAGVVSWRKFSDMSNPPQAKMGGNYLNSIIATQEAKRNGFDEAILLDH
;
A
#
# COMPACT_ATOMS: atom_id res chain seq x y z
N MET A 1 4.52 -7.01 -18.87
CA MET A 1 5.56 -5.98 -18.58
C MET A 1 5.43 -5.61 -17.10
N GLY A 2 6.52 -5.69 -16.33
CA GLY A 2 6.47 -5.36 -14.90
C GLY A 2 6.19 -3.87 -14.66
N LEU A 3 5.73 -3.53 -13.45
CA LEU A 3 5.61 -2.13 -13.01
C LEU A 3 6.97 -1.42 -13.16
N PRO A 4 7.04 -0.20 -13.74
CA PRO A 4 8.29 0.52 -13.97
C PRO A 4 8.80 1.17 -12.67
N ILE A 5 9.14 0.34 -11.69
CA ILE A 5 9.63 0.76 -10.37
C ILE A 5 10.95 1.52 -10.53
N SER A 6 11.06 2.64 -9.82
CA SER A 6 12.27 3.46 -9.82
C SER A 6 13.46 2.68 -9.22
N LYS A 7 14.69 3.02 -9.66
CA LYS A 7 15.92 2.30 -9.27
C LYS A 7 16.10 2.19 -7.76
N TYR A 8 15.90 3.30 -7.05
CA TYR A 8 16.06 3.35 -5.61
C TYR A 8 14.71 3.15 -4.92
N VAL A 9 14.75 2.42 -3.81
CA VAL A 9 13.67 2.29 -2.83
C VAL A 9 14.19 2.70 -1.47
N TRP A 10 13.28 3.03 -0.56
CA TRP A 10 13.61 3.22 0.85
C TRP A 10 13.19 1.96 1.60
N PHE A 11 14.09 1.38 2.38
CA PHE A 11 13.86 0.17 3.16
C PHE A 11 14.52 0.32 4.53
N ASP A 12 13.72 0.30 5.59
CA ASP A 12 14.15 0.43 7.00
C ASP A 12 15.21 1.51 7.24
N GLY A 13 14.88 2.76 6.88
CA GLY A 13 15.76 3.90 7.13
C GLY A 13 16.79 4.17 6.05
N LYS A 14 16.95 3.28 5.06
CA LYS A 14 18.03 3.36 4.07
C LYS A 14 17.52 3.44 2.64
N PHE A 15 18.17 4.26 1.82
CA PHE A 15 18.02 4.19 0.37
C PHE A 15 18.84 3.02 -0.18
N THR A 16 18.18 2.08 -0.84
CA THR A 16 18.83 0.92 -1.47
C THR A 16 18.29 0.72 -2.88
N THR A 17 18.91 -0.17 -3.64
CA THR A 17 18.38 -0.58 -4.95
C THR A 17 17.32 -1.67 -4.79
N LEU A 18 16.37 -1.73 -5.73
CA LEU A 18 15.24 -2.66 -5.66
C LEU A 18 15.66 -4.13 -5.46
N ASP A 19 16.71 -4.56 -6.16
CA ASP A 19 17.29 -5.91 -6.09
C ASP A 19 17.86 -6.28 -4.72
N LYS A 20 18.13 -5.30 -3.86
CA LYS A 20 18.65 -5.49 -2.50
C LYS A 20 17.57 -5.38 -1.43
N ALA A 21 16.37 -4.92 -1.77
CA ALA A 21 15.25 -4.79 -0.85
C ALA A 21 14.45 -6.09 -0.79
N ASN A 22 15.06 -7.13 -0.20
CA ASN A 22 14.47 -8.46 -0.07
C ASN A 22 14.06 -8.75 1.37
N VAL A 23 13.11 -9.69 1.52
CA VAL A 23 12.69 -10.23 2.80
C VAL A 23 12.79 -11.76 2.76
N PRO A 24 13.02 -12.43 3.92
CA PRO A 24 12.96 -13.88 3.99
C PRO A 24 11.58 -14.41 3.59
N ILE A 25 11.52 -15.61 3.00
CA ILE A 25 10.24 -16.29 2.72
C ILE A 25 9.45 -16.60 4.00
N THR A 26 10.09 -16.58 5.17
CA THR A 26 9.47 -16.76 6.49
C THR A 26 8.77 -15.51 7.02
N THR A 27 8.78 -14.40 6.26
CA THR A 27 8.13 -13.14 6.64
C THR A 27 6.64 -13.34 6.94
N HIS A 28 6.21 -13.03 8.16
CA HIS A 28 4.86 -13.28 8.67
C HIS A 28 3.77 -12.71 7.74
N ALA A 29 3.98 -11.51 7.20
CA ALA A 29 3.00 -10.86 6.32
C ALA A 29 2.77 -11.59 4.99
N ILE A 30 3.71 -12.42 4.52
CA ILE A 30 3.52 -13.27 3.33
C ILE A 30 2.48 -14.36 3.63
N HIS A 31 2.49 -14.90 4.85
CA HIS A 31 1.65 -16.03 5.24
C HIS A 31 0.29 -15.60 5.78
N TYR A 32 0.22 -14.43 6.44
CA TYR A 32 -0.96 -14.03 7.22
C TYR A 32 -1.52 -12.65 6.84
N GLY A 33 -0.99 -12.00 5.80
CA GLY A 33 -1.53 -10.72 5.31
C GLY A 33 -1.36 -9.54 6.27
N THR A 34 -0.48 -9.65 7.26
CA THR A 34 -0.20 -8.65 8.31
C THR A 34 0.68 -7.50 7.80
N SER A 35 0.24 -6.86 6.72
CA SER A 35 0.85 -5.65 6.17
C SER A 35 -0.15 -4.51 6.15
N VAL A 36 0.34 -3.29 6.33
CA VAL A 36 -0.38 -2.04 6.17
C VAL A 36 0.25 -1.29 5.02
N PHE A 37 -0.55 -0.65 4.17
CA PHE A 37 0.01 0.11 3.05
C PHE A 37 -0.76 1.39 2.77
N GLU A 38 -0.12 2.26 1.99
CA GLU A 38 -0.71 3.46 1.47
C GLU A 38 -0.62 3.56 -0.05
N GLY A 39 -1.44 4.44 -0.59
CA GLY A 39 -1.42 4.78 -2.00
C GLY A 39 -1.44 6.28 -2.18
N ILE A 40 -0.28 6.86 -2.51
CA ILE A 40 -0.11 8.31 -2.53
C ILE A 40 0.21 8.75 -3.95
N ARG A 41 -0.44 9.82 -4.40
CA ARG A 41 -0.18 10.47 -5.69
C ARG A 41 0.77 11.64 -5.50
N ALA A 42 1.71 11.79 -6.42
CA ALA A 42 2.43 13.04 -6.60
C ALA A 42 2.27 13.54 -8.03
N TYR A 43 2.08 14.85 -8.18
CA TYR A 43 1.77 15.50 -9.46
C TYR A 43 2.90 16.44 -9.86
N TRP A 44 3.37 16.27 -11.10
CA TRP A 44 4.44 17.09 -11.66
C TRP A 44 3.85 18.22 -12.52
N ASN A 45 4.28 19.46 -12.28
CA ASN A 45 3.81 20.63 -13.05
C ASN A 45 4.92 21.26 -13.92
N GLU A 46 5.89 20.45 -14.38
CA GLU A 46 7.08 20.89 -15.14
C GLU A 46 8.15 21.62 -14.33
N LYS A 47 7.83 22.10 -13.12
CA LYS A 47 8.77 22.80 -12.23
C LYS A 47 9.01 22.06 -10.91
N ASN A 48 7.95 21.54 -10.31
CA ASN A 48 7.99 20.90 -9.01
C ASN A 48 7.05 19.68 -8.93
N LEU A 49 7.35 18.77 -8.01
CA LEU A 49 6.56 17.58 -7.72
C LEU A 49 5.78 17.81 -6.42
N PHE A 50 4.45 17.77 -6.50
CA PHE A 50 3.56 18.02 -5.35
C PHE A 50 2.96 16.71 -4.87
N ILE A 51 3.29 16.31 -3.65
CA ILE A 51 2.70 15.12 -3.01
C ILE A 51 1.37 15.53 -2.39
N PHE A 52 0.28 14.91 -2.86
CA PHE A 52 -1.06 15.31 -2.43
C PHE A 52 -1.40 14.68 -1.07
N ARG A 53 -1.74 15.54 -0.08
CA ARG A 53 -2.23 15.14 1.25
C ARG A 53 -1.30 14.18 2.01
N LEU A 54 0.01 14.45 1.93
CA LEU A 54 1.06 13.59 2.50
C LEU A 54 0.80 13.29 3.99
N ASP A 55 0.55 14.33 4.80
CA ASP A 55 0.34 14.17 6.24
C ASP A 55 -0.88 13.32 6.58
N GLU A 56 -1.97 13.46 5.83
CA GLU A 56 -3.17 12.65 6.05
C GLU A 56 -2.96 11.19 5.65
N HIS A 57 -2.21 10.94 4.57
CA HIS A 57 -1.81 9.59 4.20
C HIS A 57 -0.94 8.95 5.29
N VAL A 58 0.05 9.65 5.83
CA VAL A 58 0.91 9.11 6.89
C VAL A 58 0.16 8.91 8.22
N LYS A 59 -0.76 9.80 8.58
CA LYS A 59 -1.66 9.59 9.73
C LYS A 59 -2.52 8.35 9.56
N ARG A 60 -3.11 8.13 8.37
CA ARG A 60 -3.89 6.92 8.07
C ARG A 60 -3.02 5.67 8.04
N PHE A 61 -1.78 5.79 7.55
CA PHE A 61 -0.80 4.71 7.53
C PHE A 61 -0.54 4.19 8.94
N ARG A 62 -0.21 5.07 9.90
CA ARG A 62 -0.06 4.69 11.31
C ARG A 62 -1.35 4.15 11.92
N ARG A 63 -2.48 4.85 11.72
CA ARG A 63 -3.77 4.47 12.30
C ARG A 63 -4.23 3.10 11.84
N SER A 64 -3.94 2.71 10.60
CA SER A 64 -4.35 1.41 10.06
C SER A 64 -3.76 0.23 10.83
N GLY A 65 -2.50 0.31 11.29
CA GLY A 65 -1.94 -0.76 12.13
C GLY A 65 -2.41 -0.74 13.57
N GLN A 66 -2.83 0.42 14.10
CA GLN A 66 -3.40 0.51 15.46
C GLN A 66 -4.66 -0.33 15.62
N PHE A 67 -5.46 -0.51 14.56
CA PHE A 67 -6.60 -1.43 14.58
C PHE A 67 -6.22 -2.90 14.83
N TYR A 68 -4.95 -3.27 14.63
CA TYR A 68 -4.43 -4.64 14.75
C TYR A 68 -3.26 -4.75 15.73
N ASN A 69 -2.98 -3.73 16.54
CA ASN A 69 -1.80 -3.65 17.40
C ASN A 69 -0.47 -3.88 16.64
N ILE A 70 -0.39 -3.45 15.37
CA ILE A 70 0.84 -3.50 14.56
C ILE A 70 1.48 -2.12 14.52
N SER A 71 2.66 -2.03 15.12
CA SER A 71 3.42 -0.78 15.24
C SER A 71 4.14 -0.40 13.95
N LEU A 72 4.00 0.88 13.56
CA LEU A 72 4.89 1.52 12.59
C LEU A 72 6.12 2.06 13.35
N ASN A 73 7.26 1.38 13.19
CA ASN A 73 8.49 1.59 13.96
C ASN A 73 9.27 2.88 13.65
N PHE A 74 8.75 3.71 12.75
CA PHE A 74 9.31 5.03 12.44
C PHE A 74 8.28 6.11 12.78
N SER A 75 8.72 7.29 13.23
CA SER A 75 7.81 8.42 13.46
C SER A 75 7.22 8.96 12.15
N ASP A 76 6.08 9.64 12.23
CA ASP A 76 5.43 10.25 11.06
C ASP A 76 6.37 11.20 10.32
N LYS A 77 7.18 11.96 11.07
CA LYS A 77 8.21 12.84 10.50
C LYS A 77 9.24 12.07 9.68
N VAL A 78 9.70 10.91 10.15
CA VAL A 78 10.65 10.08 9.39
C VAL A 78 10.01 9.52 8.13
N ILE A 79 8.76 9.07 8.20
CA ILE A 79 8.04 8.56 7.03
C ILE A 79 7.78 9.65 6.00
N ASN A 80 7.33 10.84 6.42
CA ASN A 80 7.18 12.01 5.54
C ASN A 80 8.49 12.32 4.81
N ASN A 81 9.59 12.42 5.57
CA ASN A 81 10.91 12.70 4.99
C ASN A 81 11.39 11.58 4.05
N ALA A 82 11.09 10.32 4.37
CA ALA A 82 11.44 9.19 3.51
C ALA A 82 10.65 9.21 2.19
N ILE A 83 9.36 9.56 2.24
CA ILE A 83 8.49 9.70 1.06
C ILE A 83 8.99 10.85 0.14
N ILE A 84 9.32 12.00 0.71
CA ILE A 84 9.89 13.12 -0.05
C ILE A 84 11.26 12.74 -0.62
N GLY A 85 12.15 12.25 0.24
CA GLY A 85 13.51 11.89 -0.11
C GLY A 85 13.60 10.79 -1.17
N ILE A 86 12.67 9.82 -1.21
CA ILE A 86 12.69 8.79 -2.24
C ILE A 86 12.29 9.33 -3.63
N CYS A 87 11.42 10.34 -3.67
CA CYS A 87 11.08 11.03 -4.92
C CYS A 87 12.28 11.83 -5.44
N GLU A 88 12.98 12.55 -4.54
CA GLU A 88 14.20 13.30 -4.85
C GLU A 88 15.35 12.39 -5.29
N LYS A 89 15.57 11.29 -4.56
CA LYS A 89 16.64 10.31 -4.85
C LYS A 89 16.50 9.71 -6.24
N ASN A 90 15.26 9.46 -6.66
CA ASN A 90 14.94 8.96 -7.99
C ASN A 90 14.80 10.06 -9.05
N LYS A 91 15.03 11.33 -8.70
CA LYS A 91 14.92 12.49 -9.59
C LYS A 91 13.57 12.53 -10.33
N MET A 92 12.48 12.25 -9.61
CA MET A 92 11.16 12.11 -10.20
C MET A 92 10.66 13.44 -10.80
N LYS A 93 10.55 13.49 -12.13
CA LYS A 93 10.05 14.63 -12.91
C LYS A 93 8.80 14.26 -13.73
N LYS A 94 8.00 13.36 -13.20
CA LYS A 94 6.72 12.90 -13.77
C LYS A 94 5.72 12.69 -12.64
N SER A 95 4.44 12.82 -12.95
CA SER A 95 3.39 12.37 -12.02
C SER A 95 3.60 10.89 -11.72
N CYS A 96 3.53 10.55 -10.44
CA CYS A 96 3.94 9.24 -9.95
C CYS A 96 3.01 8.73 -8.86
N TYR A 97 3.15 7.44 -8.61
CA TYR A 97 2.55 6.76 -7.48
C TYR A 97 3.64 6.38 -6.49
N ILE A 98 3.35 6.58 -5.21
CA ILE A 98 4.21 6.26 -4.07
C ILE A 98 3.49 5.20 -3.24
N ARG A 99 4.19 4.10 -2.96
CA ARG A 99 3.69 2.97 -2.17
C ARG A 99 4.54 2.82 -0.90
N PRO A 100 4.15 3.48 0.21
CA PRO A 100 4.61 3.09 1.53
C PRO A 100 3.88 1.81 1.95
N PHE A 101 4.61 0.88 2.57
CA PHE A 101 4.01 -0.22 3.30
C PHE A 101 4.89 -0.65 4.47
N TYR A 102 4.28 -1.07 5.56
CA TYR A 102 4.97 -1.76 6.64
C TYR A 102 4.29 -3.08 6.94
N PHE A 103 5.04 -3.99 7.51
CA PHE A 103 4.57 -5.36 7.68
C PHE A 103 5.29 -6.04 8.83
N VAL A 104 4.62 -7.02 9.44
CA VAL A 104 5.24 -7.90 10.42
C VAL A 104 6.28 -8.76 9.70
N GLY A 105 7.52 -8.68 10.17
CA GLY A 105 8.68 -9.38 9.62
C GLY A 105 8.76 -10.83 10.07
N ASP A 106 9.93 -11.27 10.50
CA ASP A 106 10.12 -12.61 11.06
C ASP A 106 9.50 -12.73 12.46
N TYR A 107 8.35 -13.41 12.55
CA TYR A 107 7.61 -13.60 13.79
C TYR A 107 7.15 -15.05 14.00
N GLY A 108 7.71 -15.98 13.22
CA GLY A 108 7.33 -17.39 13.21
C GLY A 108 5.86 -17.65 12.83
N ILE A 109 5.39 -18.86 13.11
CA ILE A 109 3.99 -19.27 12.95
C ILE A 109 3.23 -18.83 14.21
N ASN A 110 2.85 -17.56 14.27
CA ASN A 110 2.23 -16.98 15.47
C ASN A 110 1.18 -15.92 15.15
N LEU A 111 -0.10 -16.23 15.39
CA LEU A 111 -1.20 -15.29 15.16
C LEU A 111 -1.36 -14.23 16.26
N HIS A 112 -0.70 -14.39 17.41
CA HIS A 112 -0.73 -13.42 18.50
C HIS A 112 0.28 -12.28 18.26
N VAL A 113 0.02 -11.50 17.21
CA VAL A 113 0.81 -10.30 16.88
C VAL A 113 0.51 -9.20 17.90
N THR A 114 1.56 -8.57 18.43
CA THR A 114 1.48 -7.46 19.38
C THR A 114 2.30 -6.28 18.89
N GLU A 115 2.21 -5.14 19.57
CA GLU A 115 2.99 -3.93 19.24
C GLU A 115 4.51 -4.14 19.31
N LYS A 116 4.96 -5.22 19.96
CA LYS A 116 6.36 -5.63 20.07
C LYS A 116 6.84 -6.49 18.89
N ALA A 117 5.94 -6.93 18.01
CA ALA A 117 6.32 -7.71 16.85
C ALA A 117 7.27 -6.90 15.95
N PRO A 118 8.32 -7.52 15.39
CA PRO A 118 9.24 -6.83 14.51
C PRO A 118 8.49 -6.39 13.26
N THR A 119 8.59 -5.11 12.91
CA THR A 119 8.04 -4.59 11.66
C THR A 119 9.13 -3.96 10.80
N ASN A 120 9.02 -4.21 9.51
CA ASN A 120 9.85 -3.62 8.47
C ASN A 120 8.99 -2.66 7.65
N VAL A 121 9.62 -1.63 7.07
CA VAL A 121 8.96 -0.58 6.32
C VAL A 121 9.68 -0.34 4.99
N ALA A 122 8.92 -0.29 3.92
CA ALA A 122 9.42 -0.04 2.58
C ALA A 122 8.62 1.05 1.88
N ILE A 123 9.29 1.82 1.02
CA ILE A 123 8.67 2.84 0.17
C ILE A 123 9.31 2.77 -1.21
N PHE A 124 8.48 2.60 -2.23
CA PHE A 124 8.90 2.67 -3.62
C PHE A 124 8.00 3.60 -4.44
N THR A 125 8.51 4.05 -5.57
CA THR A 125 7.82 4.98 -6.47
C THR A 125 7.93 4.53 -7.92
N PHE A 126 6.95 4.89 -8.73
CA PHE A 126 6.98 4.66 -10.18
C PHE A 126 6.12 5.70 -10.91
N PRO A 127 6.47 6.09 -12.15
CA PRO A 127 5.61 6.94 -12.96
C PRO A 127 4.24 6.30 -13.14
N PHE A 128 3.17 7.08 -12.93
CA PHE A 128 1.82 6.54 -12.95
C PHE A 128 0.83 7.60 -13.46
N GLY A 129 0.18 7.28 -14.57
CA GLY A 129 -0.86 8.10 -15.18
C GLY A 129 -2.26 7.69 -14.69
N ASP A 130 -3.23 7.73 -15.58
CA ASP A 130 -4.61 7.36 -15.26
C ASP A 130 -4.73 5.86 -14.95
N LEU A 131 -5.58 5.53 -13.99
CA LEU A 131 -5.88 4.14 -13.66
C LEU A 131 -6.68 3.46 -14.78
N PHE A 132 -7.54 4.23 -15.44
CA PHE A 132 -8.32 3.81 -16.60
C PHE A 132 -8.00 4.72 -17.78
N SER A 133 -7.61 4.15 -18.91
CA SER A 133 -7.26 4.88 -20.13
C SER A 133 -8.47 5.21 -21.00
N LYS A 134 -9.64 5.46 -20.39
CA LYS A 134 -10.90 5.70 -21.11
C LYS A 134 -11.83 6.66 -20.37
N ASN A 135 -12.64 7.36 -21.15
CA ASN A 135 -13.65 8.29 -20.64
C ASN A 135 -14.89 7.51 -20.18
N GLY A 136 -14.94 7.22 -18.89
CA GLY A 136 -16.00 6.42 -18.27
C GLY A 136 -15.68 4.92 -18.25
N ILE A 137 -16.16 4.24 -17.21
CA ILE A 137 -16.00 2.80 -17.02
C ILE A 137 -17.37 2.15 -16.76
N THR A 138 -17.47 0.87 -17.09
CA THR A 138 -18.60 0.02 -16.71
C THR A 138 -18.31 -0.59 -15.36
N ALA A 139 -19.31 -0.61 -14.48
CA ALA A 139 -19.19 -1.21 -13.16
C ALA A 139 -20.32 -2.22 -12.94
N GLY A 140 -19.99 -3.36 -12.34
CA GLY A 140 -20.94 -4.41 -12.01
C GLY A 140 -21.11 -4.53 -10.50
N VAL A 141 -22.37 -4.64 -10.03
CA VAL A 141 -22.63 -5.08 -8.66
C VAL A 141 -22.33 -6.57 -8.58
N VAL A 142 -21.35 -6.95 -7.76
CA VAL A 142 -20.86 -8.34 -7.67
C VAL A 142 -21.54 -9.11 -6.54
N SER A 143 -21.45 -10.44 -6.61
CA SER A 143 -22.01 -11.35 -5.60
C SER A 143 -21.28 -11.28 -4.25
N TRP A 144 -19.97 -11.00 -4.28
CA TRP A 144 -19.16 -10.82 -3.06
C TRP A 144 -19.57 -9.58 -2.27
N ARG A 145 -19.86 -9.78 -0.98
CA ARG A 145 -20.13 -8.69 -0.05
C ARG A 145 -18.86 -8.08 0.50
N LYS A 146 -18.92 -6.79 0.85
CA LYS A 146 -17.88 -6.16 1.64
C LYS A 146 -17.87 -6.80 3.02
N PHE A 147 -16.69 -7.21 3.50
CA PHE A 147 -16.58 -7.80 4.83
C PHE A 147 -17.09 -6.83 5.91
N SER A 148 -17.86 -7.37 6.86
CA SER A 148 -18.36 -6.63 8.02
C SER A 148 -17.22 -6.16 8.93
N ASP A 149 -17.43 -5.00 9.54
CA ASP A 149 -16.62 -4.46 10.63
C ASP A 149 -16.63 -5.32 11.90
N MET A 150 -17.61 -6.22 12.06
CA MET A 150 -17.60 -7.27 13.09
C MET A 150 -16.59 -8.39 12.80
N SER A 151 -16.15 -8.55 11.55
CA SER A 151 -15.15 -9.55 11.15
C SER A 151 -13.75 -8.95 11.18
N ASN A 152 -13.54 -7.90 10.39
CA ASN A 152 -12.26 -7.24 10.24
C ASN A 152 -12.51 -5.74 10.06
N PRO A 153 -11.71 -4.85 10.66
CA PRO A 153 -11.89 -3.40 10.53
C PRO A 153 -11.70 -2.94 9.07
N PRO A 154 -12.77 -2.55 8.35
CA PRO A 154 -12.66 -2.05 6.98
C PRO A 154 -11.98 -0.68 6.88
N GLN A 155 -11.89 0.04 8.00
CA GLN A 155 -11.22 1.34 8.11
C GLN A 155 -9.69 1.21 7.97
N ALA A 156 -9.14 0.03 8.25
CA ALA A 156 -7.70 -0.22 8.15
C ALA A 156 -7.30 -0.60 6.71
N LYS A 157 -6.30 0.08 6.17
CA LYS A 157 -5.73 -0.22 4.84
C LYS A 157 -4.70 -1.35 4.91
N MET A 158 -5.17 -2.52 5.34
CA MET A 158 -4.39 -3.74 5.52
C MET A 158 -4.32 -4.57 4.25
N GLY A 159 -3.20 -5.26 3.99
CA GLY A 159 -3.02 -6.18 2.88
C GLY A 159 -4.02 -7.33 2.89
N GLY A 160 -4.21 -8.01 4.03
CA GLY A 160 -5.16 -9.11 4.17
C GLY A 160 -6.60 -8.75 3.76
N ASN A 161 -7.03 -7.51 4.02
CA ASN A 161 -8.36 -7.02 3.64
C ASN A 161 -8.59 -7.00 2.11
N TYR A 162 -7.53 -7.00 1.29
CA TYR A 162 -7.65 -6.88 -0.16
C TYR A 162 -7.95 -8.21 -0.84
N LEU A 163 -7.91 -9.36 -0.14
CA LEU A 163 -8.42 -10.62 -0.71
C LEU A 163 -9.89 -10.48 -1.13
N ASN A 164 -10.70 -9.80 -0.32
CA ASN A 164 -12.09 -9.47 -0.65
C ASN A 164 -12.22 -8.57 -1.89
N SER A 165 -11.33 -7.57 -2.04
CA SER A 165 -11.33 -6.70 -3.22
C SER A 165 -10.87 -7.45 -4.48
N ILE A 166 -9.91 -8.37 -4.34
CA ILE A 166 -9.39 -9.18 -5.44
C ILE A 166 -10.50 -10.08 -6.01
N ILE A 167 -11.21 -10.84 -5.17
CA ILE A 167 -12.27 -11.75 -5.65
C ILE A 167 -13.45 -10.99 -6.28
N ALA A 168 -13.77 -9.81 -5.74
CA ALA A 168 -14.78 -8.92 -6.30
C ALA A 168 -14.39 -8.39 -7.68
N THR A 169 -13.18 -7.82 -7.82
CA THR A 169 -12.69 -7.33 -9.12
C THR A 169 -12.57 -8.48 -10.12
N GLN A 170 -12.12 -9.68 -9.70
CA GLN A 170 -12.06 -10.84 -10.58
C GLN A 170 -13.45 -11.24 -11.11
N GLU A 171 -14.49 -11.20 -10.28
CA GLU A 171 -15.86 -11.46 -10.73
C GLU A 171 -16.34 -10.42 -11.74
N ALA A 172 -16.17 -9.13 -11.44
CA ALA A 172 -16.55 -8.05 -12.36
C ALA A 172 -15.87 -8.21 -13.73
N LYS A 173 -14.56 -8.51 -13.75
CA LYS A 173 -13.80 -8.76 -14.98
C LYS A 173 -14.31 -9.97 -15.75
N ARG A 174 -14.61 -11.09 -15.07
CA ARG A 174 -15.20 -12.28 -15.72
C ARG A 174 -16.55 -11.99 -16.36
N ASN A 175 -17.33 -11.09 -15.76
CA ASN A 175 -18.65 -10.68 -16.25
C ASN A 175 -18.59 -9.54 -17.29
N GLY A 176 -17.39 -9.13 -17.73
CA GLY A 176 -17.22 -8.11 -18.77
C GLY A 176 -17.28 -6.66 -18.28
N PHE A 177 -17.29 -6.41 -16.97
CA PHE A 177 -17.24 -5.06 -16.40
C PHE A 177 -15.79 -4.60 -16.18
N ASP A 178 -15.58 -3.29 -16.09
CA ASP A 178 -14.26 -2.73 -15.79
C ASP A 178 -13.93 -2.72 -14.30
N GLU A 179 -14.93 -2.58 -13.42
CA GLU A 179 -14.72 -2.55 -11.98
C GLU A 179 -15.91 -3.12 -11.20
N ALA A 180 -15.64 -3.56 -9.97
CA ALA A 180 -16.63 -4.09 -9.06
C ALA A 180 -17.24 -3.00 -8.16
N ILE A 181 -18.55 -3.09 -7.93
CA ILE A 181 -19.25 -2.45 -6.82
C ILE A 181 -19.62 -3.55 -5.82
N LEU A 182 -19.14 -3.41 -4.59
CA LEU A 182 -19.51 -4.31 -3.48
C LEU A 182 -20.63 -3.66 -2.67
N LEU A 183 -21.62 -4.46 -2.29
CA LEU A 183 -22.61 -4.10 -1.28
C LEU A 183 -22.14 -4.56 0.10
N ASP A 184 -22.59 -3.87 1.15
CA ASP A 184 -22.47 -4.31 2.53
C ASP A 184 -23.58 -5.33 2.91
N HIS A 185 -23.64 -5.66 4.19
CA HIS A 185 -24.54 -6.66 4.76
C HIS A 185 -25.88 -6.07 5.17
#